data_AF-A0A2K3MRE7-F1
#
_entry.id   AF-A0A2K3MRE7-F1
#
_cell.length_a   1.000
_cell.length_b   1.000
_cell.length_c   1.000
_cell.angle_alpha   90.00
_cell.angle_beta   90.00
_cell.angle_gamma   90.00
#
_symmetry.space_group_name_H-M   'P 1'
#
loop_
_entity.id
_entity.type
_entity.pdbx_description
1 polymer ?
#
loop_
_entity_poly.entity_id
_entity_poly.type
_entity_poly.pdbx_seq_one_letter_code
_entity_poly.pdbx_strand_id
1 'polypeptide(L)'
;MAESFVFDIADSLLGKLASYAYDEVSRAYGVFDDLKEIKNTLSIVRGLILDAEYKKDKKHGLREWMRQIQNICSDAEDVFDGFEFQHKRKEVVATSNSTQMKVRHFFSSSNPIVFRPRMALQIKDIRDRLNKVAADGNNFGLGKIDVGPELVLQRRELTHSHVDPLSVIGRENDKEEIIKVLMQPHPHGDGDGDKSLCVIPIVGIGGLGKTTLAKLVYNDKRMDDLFQLKMWTCVSDDFDISQIIIKIINSVSASTFTPVSAPPSLAPGHQKNINNFDIEQLQSCLRPKLVGQKFLLVLDDIWNDDRAKWIELIDLIKVGATGSKIIVTTRSNSVASMMGTIPS
;
A
#
# COMPACT_ATOMS: atom_id res chain seq x y z
N MET A 1 -10.86 -9.25 -7.21
CA MET A 1 -10.72 -9.20 -5.73
C MET A 1 -9.79 -10.24 -5.11
N ALA A 2 -9.88 -11.55 -5.38
CA ALA A 2 -9.02 -12.56 -4.71
C ALA A 2 -7.59 -12.68 -5.29
N GLU A 3 -7.24 -11.92 -6.33
CA GLU A 3 -6.16 -12.31 -7.27
C GLU A 3 -5.00 -11.32 -7.30
N SER A 4 -5.24 -10.03 -6.99
CA SER A 4 -4.17 -9.11 -6.55
C SER A 4 -3.51 -9.60 -5.26
N PHE A 5 -4.28 -10.32 -4.44
CA PHE A 5 -3.85 -10.88 -3.16
C PHE A 5 -2.68 -11.87 -3.29
N VAL A 6 -2.63 -12.72 -4.32
CA VAL A 6 -1.56 -13.74 -4.45
C VAL A 6 -0.22 -13.10 -4.80
N PHE A 7 -0.23 -12.13 -5.74
CA PHE A 7 0.95 -11.35 -6.08
C PHE A 7 1.42 -10.52 -4.87
N ASP A 8 0.47 -9.89 -4.17
CA ASP A 8 0.72 -9.07 -2.99
C ASP A 8 1.36 -9.86 -1.83
N ILE A 9 0.87 -11.08 -1.54
CA ILE A 9 1.49 -11.92 -0.50
C ILE A 9 2.90 -12.35 -0.94
N ALA A 10 3.07 -12.74 -2.20
CA ALA A 10 4.38 -13.14 -2.71
C ALA A 10 5.40 -11.99 -2.61
N ASP A 11 4.99 -10.74 -2.89
CA ASP A 11 5.85 -9.55 -2.76
C ASP A 11 6.16 -9.22 -1.29
N SER A 12 5.15 -9.27 -0.41
CA SER A 12 5.33 -9.11 1.04
C SER A 12 6.36 -10.11 1.61
N LEU A 13 6.24 -11.38 1.23
CA LEU A 13 7.18 -12.43 1.64
C LEU A 13 8.59 -12.21 1.09
N LEU A 14 8.72 -11.79 -0.17
CA LEU A 14 10.01 -11.42 -0.74
C LEU A 14 10.66 -10.27 0.03
N GLY A 15 9.86 -9.27 0.44
CA GLY A 15 10.31 -8.17 1.29
C GLY A 15 10.81 -8.66 2.66
N LYS A 16 10.05 -9.53 3.33
CA LYS A 16 10.46 -10.16 4.61
C LYS A 16 11.78 -10.92 4.46
N LEU A 17 11.90 -11.77 3.43
CA LEU A 17 13.10 -12.56 3.10
C LEU A 17 14.29 -11.72 2.60
N ALA A 18 14.06 -10.47 2.21
CA ALA A 18 15.13 -9.55 1.82
C ALA A 18 15.68 -8.73 3.00
N SER A 19 15.02 -8.77 4.15
CA SER A 19 15.46 -8.00 5.31
C SER A 19 16.73 -8.58 5.95
N TYR A 20 17.61 -7.69 6.42
CA TYR A 20 18.85 -8.07 7.10
C TYR A 20 18.61 -8.92 8.35
N ALA A 21 17.52 -8.65 9.08
CA ALA A 21 17.11 -9.44 10.22
C ALA A 21 16.89 -10.91 9.86
N TYR A 22 16.26 -11.21 8.71
CA TYR A 22 16.05 -12.59 8.29
C TYR A 22 17.34 -13.31 7.90
N ASP A 23 18.32 -12.62 7.30
CA ASP A 23 19.62 -13.19 6.97
C ASP A 23 20.42 -13.59 8.23
N GLU A 24 20.39 -12.76 9.26
CA GLU A 24 21.09 -13.04 10.52
C GLU A 24 20.41 -14.16 11.31
N VAL A 25 19.08 -14.11 11.42
CA VAL A 25 18.29 -15.08 12.17
C VAL A 25 18.32 -16.44 11.46
N SER A 26 18.20 -16.51 10.13
CA SER A 26 18.24 -17.78 9.39
C SER A 26 19.55 -18.54 9.55
N ARG A 27 20.69 -17.84 9.60
CA ARG A 27 22.01 -18.44 9.88
C ARG A 27 22.08 -19.01 11.29
N ALA A 28 21.56 -18.30 12.28
CA ALA A 28 21.54 -18.75 13.68
C ALA A 28 20.68 -20.02 13.91
N TYR A 29 19.82 -20.37 12.96
CA TYR A 29 18.94 -21.54 13.01
C TYR A 29 19.27 -22.62 11.97
N GLY A 30 20.26 -22.38 11.09
CA GLY A 30 20.70 -23.36 10.10
C GLY A 30 19.73 -23.56 8.93
N VAL A 31 18.90 -22.57 8.62
CA VAL A 31 17.86 -22.61 7.57
C VAL A 31 18.12 -21.60 6.45
N PHE A 32 19.33 -21.00 6.43
CA PHE A 32 19.72 -19.96 5.47
C PHE A 32 19.60 -20.44 4.02
N ASP A 33 20.08 -21.63 3.71
CA ASP A 33 20.05 -22.16 2.34
C ASP A 33 18.62 -22.42 1.88
N ASP A 34 17.76 -23.00 2.73
CA ASP A 34 16.35 -23.25 2.42
C ASP A 34 15.58 -21.93 2.17
N LEU A 35 15.81 -20.91 3.01
CA LEU A 35 15.16 -19.59 2.85
C LEU A 35 15.67 -18.83 1.63
N LYS A 36 16.96 -18.94 1.32
CA LYS A 36 17.54 -18.38 0.10
C LYS A 36 16.96 -19.04 -1.14
N GLU A 37 16.76 -20.35 -1.10
CA GLU A 37 16.11 -21.09 -2.18
C GLU A 37 14.64 -20.68 -2.32
N ILE A 38 13.87 -20.59 -1.22
CA ILE A 38 12.50 -20.08 -1.22
C ILE A 38 12.44 -18.69 -1.86
N LYS A 39 13.34 -17.77 -1.47
CA LYS A 39 13.41 -16.42 -2.05
C LYS A 39 13.61 -16.45 -3.57
N ASN A 40 14.55 -17.26 -4.05
CA ASN A 40 14.82 -17.39 -5.47
C ASN A 40 13.64 -17.98 -6.23
N THR A 41 13.04 -19.07 -5.73
CA THR A 41 11.89 -19.72 -6.35
C THR A 41 10.66 -18.80 -6.33
N LEU A 42 10.42 -18.10 -5.23
CA LEU A 42 9.30 -17.15 -5.11
C LEU A 42 9.46 -15.98 -6.08
N SER A 43 10.70 -15.51 -6.33
CA SER A 43 10.97 -14.49 -7.35
C SER A 43 10.62 -14.98 -8.76
N ILE A 44 10.86 -16.26 -9.06
CA ILE A 44 10.47 -16.86 -10.35
C ILE A 44 8.94 -16.96 -10.42
N VAL A 45 8.31 -17.52 -9.40
CA VAL A 45 6.86 -17.71 -9.33
C VAL A 45 6.13 -16.37 -9.41
N ARG A 46 6.64 -15.30 -8.77
CA ARG A 46 6.11 -13.94 -8.88
C ARG A 46 6.05 -13.47 -10.34
N GLY A 47 7.11 -13.69 -11.11
CA GLY A 47 7.13 -13.35 -12.54
C GLY A 47 6.10 -14.15 -13.34
N LEU A 48 5.87 -15.41 -12.98
CA LEU A 48 4.88 -16.27 -13.62
C LEU A 48 3.43 -15.91 -13.24
N ILE A 49 3.18 -15.42 -12.01
CA ILE A 49 1.84 -15.01 -11.55
C ILE A 49 1.26 -13.91 -12.46
N LEU A 50 2.08 -12.97 -12.92
CA LEU A 50 1.65 -11.89 -13.82
C LEU A 50 1.21 -12.40 -15.20
N ASP A 51 1.97 -13.29 -15.84
CA ASP A 51 1.57 -13.91 -17.12
C ASP A 51 0.38 -14.86 -16.94
N ALA A 52 0.34 -15.56 -15.81
CA ALA A 52 -0.79 -16.41 -15.42
C ALA A 52 -2.06 -15.56 -15.33
N GLU A 53 -2.01 -14.40 -14.67
CA GLU A 53 -3.15 -13.49 -14.55
C GLU A 53 -3.75 -13.11 -15.92
N TYR A 54 -2.90 -12.81 -16.91
CA TYR A 54 -3.33 -12.48 -18.27
C TYR A 54 -4.05 -13.64 -18.98
N LYS A 55 -3.66 -14.89 -18.70
CA LYS A 55 -4.14 -16.09 -19.43
C LYS A 55 -5.22 -16.87 -18.68
N LYS A 56 -5.61 -16.45 -17.48
CA LYS A 56 -6.43 -17.23 -16.53
C LYS A 56 -7.86 -17.50 -16.96
N ASP A 57 -8.51 -16.55 -17.63
CA ASP A 57 -9.93 -16.68 -18.02
C ASP A 57 -10.16 -17.82 -19.03
N LYS A 58 -9.07 -18.39 -19.57
CA LYS A 58 -9.11 -19.45 -20.58
C LYS A 58 -8.81 -20.85 -20.02
N LYS A 59 -8.29 -21.00 -18.79
CA LYS A 59 -7.82 -22.31 -18.26
C LYS A 59 -8.11 -22.50 -16.77
N HIS A 60 -8.99 -23.46 -16.44
CA HIS A 60 -9.29 -23.84 -15.06
C HIS A 60 -8.05 -24.28 -14.26
N GLY A 61 -7.12 -25.03 -14.89
CA GLY A 61 -5.90 -25.49 -14.24
C GLY A 61 -5.00 -24.37 -13.72
N LEU A 62 -5.03 -23.20 -14.37
CA LEU A 62 -4.23 -22.05 -13.98
C LEU A 62 -4.81 -21.33 -12.73
N ARG A 63 -6.14 -21.34 -12.58
CA ARG A 63 -6.81 -20.85 -11.37
C ARG A 63 -6.45 -21.71 -10.14
N GLU A 64 -6.44 -23.02 -10.32
CA GLU A 64 -6.05 -23.95 -9.26
C GLU A 64 -4.55 -23.83 -8.91
N TRP A 65 -3.69 -23.65 -9.91
CA TRP A 65 -2.27 -23.38 -9.70
C TRP A 65 -2.04 -22.10 -8.88
N MET A 66 -2.70 -21.00 -9.22
CA MET A 66 -2.62 -19.75 -8.43
C MET A 66 -3.13 -19.93 -7.00
N ARG A 67 -4.20 -20.72 -6.79
CA ARG A 67 -4.71 -21.04 -5.44
C ARG A 67 -3.68 -21.81 -4.61
N GLN A 68 -2.92 -22.72 -5.23
CA GLN A 68 -1.85 -23.44 -4.53
C GLN A 68 -0.72 -22.50 -4.12
N ILE A 69 -0.31 -21.56 -4.98
CA ILE A 69 0.67 -20.53 -4.63
C ILE A 69 0.18 -19.72 -3.44
N GLN A 70 -1.07 -19.26 -3.48
CA GLN A 70 -1.67 -18.49 -2.38
C GLN A 70 -1.57 -19.22 -1.05
N ASN A 71 -1.95 -20.50 -1.01
CA ASN A 71 -1.88 -21.31 0.21
C ASN A 71 -0.44 -21.48 0.70
N ILE A 72 0.51 -21.74 -0.21
CA ILE A 72 1.93 -21.87 0.16
C ILE A 72 2.47 -20.56 0.73
N CYS A 73 2.12 -19.43 0.12
CA CYS A 73 2.53 -18.12 0.60
C CYS A 73 1.93 -17.80 1.97
N SER A 74 0.64 -18.08 2.19
CA SER A 74 0.01 -17.94 3.52
C SER A 74 0.69 -18.80 4.58
N ASP A 75 0.93 -20.09 4.28
CA ASP A 75 1.62 -20.99 5.21
C ASP A 75 3.06 -20.52 5.51
N ALA A 76 3.74 -19.97 4.50
CA ALA A 76 5.08 -19.41 4.66
C ALA A 76 5.10 -18.19 5.56
N GLU A 77 4.12 -17.29 5.42
CA GLU A 77 3.96 -16.12 6.26
C GLU A 77 3.78 -16.50 7.73
N ASP A 78 2.90 -17.46 8.02
CA ASP A 78 2.67 -17.96 9.38
C ASP A 78 3.94 -18.57 10.00
N VAL A 79 4.70 -19.34 9.22
CA VAL A 79 5.95 -19.97 9.69
C VAL A 79 7.03 -18.91 9.92
N PHE A 80 7.15 -17.91 9.04
CA PHE A 80 8.14 -16.84 9.16
C PHE A 80 7.81 -15.90 10.32
N ASP A 81 6.55 -15.55 10.54
CA ASP A 81 6.13 -14.74 11.69
C ASP A 81 6.38 -15.50 13.02
N GLY A 82 6.12 -16.81 13.04
CA GLY A 82 6.48 -17.68 14.16
C GLY A 82 7.99 -17.75 14.42
N PHE A 83 8.80 -17.68 13.37
CA PHE A 83 10.27 -17.64 13.44
C PHE A 83 10.76 -16.35 14.07
N GLU A 84 10.28 -15.22 13.57
CA GLU A 84 10.65 -13.88 14.03
C GLU A 84 10.22 -13.64 15.48
N PHE A 85 8.99 -14.04 15.84
CA PHE A 85 8.48 -13.96 17.21
C PHE A 85 9.38 -14.68 18.20
N GLN A 86 9.88 -15.86 17.85
CA GLN A 86 10.73 -16.67 18.72
C GLN A 86 12.16 -16.13 18.82
N HIS A 87 12.67 -15.50 17.77
CA HIS A 87 13.93 -14.77 17.85
C HIS A 87 13.83 -13.56 18.81
N LYS A 88 12.83 -12.68 18.62
CA LYS A 88 12.59 -11.52 19.50
C LYS A 88 12.37 -11.93 20.95
N ARG A 89 11.65 -13.04 21.19
CA ARG A 89 11.46 -13.56 22.55
C ARG A 89 12.75 -14.04 23.21
N LYS A 90 13.67 -14.65 22.47
CA LYS A 90 14.99 -15.03 23.01
C LYS A 90 15.81 -13.81 23.40
N GLU A 91 15.76 -12.76 22.59
CA GLU A 91 16.42 -11.49 22.89
C GLU A 91 15.90 -10.89 24.21
N VAL A 92 14.58 -10.80 24.38
CA VAL A 92 13.95 -10.34 25.63
C VAL A 92 14.34 -11.20 26.84
N VAL A 93 14.36 -12.53 26.69
CA VAL A 93 14.76 -13.44 27.78
C VAL A 93 16.26 -13.31 28.10
N ALA A 94 17.12 -13.08 27.11
CA ALA A 94 18.55 -12.88 27.30
C ALA A 94 18.85 -11.57 28.05
N THR A 95 18.09 -10.51 27.76
CA THR A 95 18.18 -9.21 28.44
C THR A 95 17.58 -9.26 29.86
N SER A 96 16.72 -10.24 30.15
CA SER A 96 16.20 -10.49 31.50
C SER A 96 17.18 -11.35 32.33
N ASN A 97 17.70 -10.81 33.44
CA ASN A 97 18.57 -11.55 34.36
C ASN A 97 17.83 -12.60 35.23
N SER A 98 16.64 -13.05 34.82
CA SER A 98 15.83 -14.01 35.59
C SER A 98 16.16 -15.47 35.24
N THR A 99 16.78 -16.17 36.17
CA THR A 99 17.04 -17.63 36.10
C THR A 99 15.75 -18.46 36.06
N GLN A 100 14.68 -17.98 36.72
CA GLN A 100 13.38 -18.66 36.75
C GLN A 100 12.70 -18.69 35.36
N MET A 101 12.87 -17.62 34.58
CA MET A 101 12.35 -17.50 33.21
C MET A 101 13.09 -18.43 32.24
N LYS A 102 14.42 -18.60 32.43
CA LYS A 102 15.27 -19.49 31.63
C LYS A 102 14.91 -20.98 31.82
N VAL A 103 14.63 -21.41 33.05
CA VAL A 103 14.28 -22.82 33.35
C VAL A 103 12.89 -23.19 32.85
N ARG A 104 11.89 -22.30 33.01
CA ARG A 104 10.53 -22.52 32.44
C ARG A 104 10.54 -22.66 30.91
N HIS A 105 11.50 -22.02 30.23
CA HIS A 105 11.65 -22.07 28.78
C HIS A 105 12.20 -23.41 28.26
N PHE A 106 13.01 -24.12 29.07
CA PHE A 106 13.51 -25.44 28.71
C PHE A 106 12.41 -26.52 28.66
N PHE A 107 11.35 -26.36 29.46
CA PHE A 107 10.24 -27.31 29.54
C PHE A 107 8.99 -26.91 28.74
N SER A 108 9.07 -25.83 27.93
CA SER A 108 8.00 -25.39 27.05
C SER A 108 8.14 -26.00 25.64
N SER A 109 7.06 -25.99 24.85
CA SER A 109 7.08 -26.22 23.39
C SER A 109 8.01 -25.26 22.61
N SER A 110 8.55 -24.25 23.31
CA SER A 110 9.57 -23.30 22.83
C SER A 110 11.02 -23.74 23.15
N ASN A 111 11.25 -24.97 23.64
CA ASN A 111 12.60 -25.48 23.89
C ASN A 111 13.47 -25.37 22.62
N PRO A 112 14.64 -24.70 22.66
CA PRO A 112 15.54 -24.52 21.51
C PRO A 112 15.90 -25.83 20.79
N ILE A 113 15.93 -26.95 21.52
CA ILE A 113 16.28 -28.29 21.03
C ILE A 113 15.17 -28.89 20.17
N VAL A 114 13.91 -28.60 20.48
CA VAL A 114 12.74 -29.14 19.75
C VAL A 114 12.23 -28.14 18.70
N PHE A 115 12.34 -26.85 19.01
CA PHE A 115 11.85 -25.77 18.17
C PHE A 115 12.68 -25.61 16.89
N ARG A 116 14.02 -25.63 16.98
CA ARG A 116 14.92 -25.55 15.81
C ARG A 116 14.63 -26.62 14.73
N PRO A 117 14.64 -27.93 15.05
CA PRO A 117 14.39 -28.95 14.04
C PRO A 117 12.96 -28.90 13.50
N ARG A 118 11.97 -28.56 14.34
CA ARG A 118 10.58 -28.37 13.89
C ARG A 118 10.46 -27.26 12.85
N MET A 119 11.10 -26.11 13.09
CA MET A 119 11.09 -25.00 12.15
C MET A 119 11.83 -25.31 10.86
N ALA A 120 12.98 -25.97 10.94
CA ALA A 120 13.71 -26.40 9.76
C ALA A 120 12.87 -27.34 8.87
N LEU A 121 12.12 -28.26 9.47
CA LEU A 121 11.19 -29.13 8.73
C LEU A 121 10.05 -28.35 8.06
N GLN A 122 9.47 -27.35 8.76
CA GLN A 122 8.40 -26.53 8.18
C GLN A 122 8.91 -25.66 7.02
N ILE A 123 10.07 -25.02 7.18
CA ILE A 123 10.71 -24.23 6.12
C ILE A 123 11.05 -25.12 4.92
N LYS A 124 11.55 -26.32 5.17
CA LYS A 124 11.83 -27.31 4.12
C LYS A 124 10.56 -27.75 3.39
N ASP A 125 9.46 -27.99 4.09
CA ASP A 125 8.16 -28.32 3.48
C ASP A 125 7.67 -27.19 2.56
N ILE A 126 7.74 -25.94 3.01
CA ILE A 126 7.39 -24.76 2.21
C ILE A 126 8.23 -24.70 0.94
N ARG A 127 9.55 -24.87 1.06
CA ARG A 127 10.48 -24.88 -0.06
C ARG A 127 10.13 -25.96 -1.08
N ASP A 128 9.90 -27.20 -0.62
CA ASP A 128 9.62 -28.33 -1.50
C ASP A 128 8.27 -28.15 -2.21
N ARG A 129 7.25 -27.63 -1.52
CA ARG A 129 5.93 -27.29 -2.11
C ARG A 129 6.04 -26.15 -3.13
N LEU A 130 6.81 -25.11 -2.81
CA LEU A 130 7.00 -23.96 -3.71
C LEU A 130 7.78 -24.37 -4.97
N ASN A 131 8.82 -25.18 -4.82
CA ASN A 131 9.59 -25.74 -5.94
C ASN A 131 8.71 -26.60 -6.86
N LYS A 132 7.83 -27.43 -6.28
CA LYS A 132 6.86 -28.23 -7.03
C LYS A 132 5.94 -27.33 -7.88
N VAL A 133 5.37 -26.31 -7.27
CA VAL A 133 4.46 -25.38 -7.97
C VAL A 133 5.19 -24.55 -9.02
N ALA A 134 6.45 -24.16 -8.78
CA ALA A 134 7.28 -23.51 -9.79
C ALA A 134 7.54 -24.42 -11.00
N ALA A 135 7.81 -25.70 -10.77
CA ALA A 135 7.96 -26.71 -11.83
C ALA A 135 6.65 -26.91 -12.61
N ASP A 136 5.52 -27.01 -11.91
CA ASP A 136 4.18 -27.13 -12.53
C ASP A 136 3.85 -25.88 -13.37
N GLY A 137 4.31 -24.70 -12.95
CA GLY A 137 4.17 -23.43 -13.66
C GLY A 137 4.75 -23.47 -15.09
N ASN A 138 5.90 -24.13 -15.27
CA ASN A 138 6.53 -24.30 -16.58
C ASN A 138 5.66 -25.12 -17.55
N ASN A 139 4.83 -26.05 -17.05
CA ASN A 139 3.96 -26.88 -17.87
C ASN A 139 2.77 -26.09 -18.46
N PHE A 140 2.46 -24.90 -17.95
CA PHE A 140 1.37 -24.06 -18.46
C PHE A 140 1.77 -23.18 -19.66
N GLY A 141 3.03 -23.24 -20.11
CA GLY A 141 3.55 -22.40 -21.19
C GLY A 141 3.62 -20.92 -20.79
N LEU A 142 3.85 -20.66 -19.50
CA LEU A 142 4.03 -19.32 -18.96
C LEU A 142 5.45 -18.85 -19.33
N GLY A 143 5.51 -17.71 -20.02
CA GLY A 143 6.78 -17.08 -20.37
C GLY A 143 7.18 -16.11 -19.28
N LYS A 144 8.49 -15.97 -19.01
CA LYS A 144 8.99 -14.76 -18.36
C LYS A 144 8.73 -13.62 -19.34
N ILE A 145 7.63 -12.88 -19.14
CA ILE A 145 7.42 -11.65 -19.87
C ILE A 145 8.48 -10.66 -19.36
N ASP A 146 9.38 -10.27 -20.24
CA ASP A 146 10.23 -9.11 -20.03
C ASP A 146 9.31 -7.90 -20.03
N VAL A 147 9.10 -7.30 -18.86
CA VAL A 147 8.02 -6.36 -18.61
C VAL A 147 8.35 -5.03 -19.29
N GLY A 148 7.70 -4.75 -20.41
CA GLY A 148 7.51 -3.38 -20.87
C GLY A 148 6.62 -2.62 -19.88
N PRO A 149 6.93 -1.35 -19.53
CA PRO A 149 6.16 -0.54 -18.57
C PRO A 149 4.66 -0.44 -18.88
N GLU A 150 4.30 -0.63 -20.14
CA GLU A 150 2.98 -0.31 -20.70
C GLU A 150 1.89 -1.33 -20.34
N LEU A 151 2.25 -2.58 -19.99
CA LEU A 151 1.27 -3.63 -19.65
C LEU A 151 0.88 -3.67 -18.16
N VAL A 152 1.71 -3.13 -17.26
CA VAL A 152 1.40 -3.05 -15.82
C VAL A 152 0.34 -1.98 -15.53
N LEU A 153 0.25 -0.96 -16.39
CA LEU A 153 -0.63 0.19 -16.20
C LEU A 153 -2.12 -0.13 -16.39
N GLN A 154 -2.48 -1.22 -17.07
CA GLN A 154 -3.87 -1.43 -17.53
C GLN A 154 -4.80 -2.18 -16.57
N ARG A 155 -4.33 -2.73 -15.44
CA ARG A 155 -5.18 -3.67 -14.66
C ARG A 155 -5.32 -3.45 -13.16
N ARG A 156 -4.86 -2.34 -12.59
CA ARG A 156 -5.30 -1.97 -11.24
C ARG A 156 -6.68 -1.32 -11.32
N GLU A 157 -7.65 -1.90 -10.60
CA GLU A 157 -8.99 -1.35 -10.46
C GLU A 157 -8.88 0.09 -9.95
N LEU A 158 -9.22 1.06 -10.81
CA LEU A 158 -9.27 2.46 -10.45
C LEU A 158 -10.21 2.63 -9.25
N THR A 159 -9.67 3.13 -8.13
CA THR A 159 -10.49 3.39 -6.95
C THR A 159 -11.29 4.67 -7.14
N HIS A 160 -12.50 4.68 -6.60
CA HIS A 160 -13.42 5.81 -6.64
C HIS A 160 -13.82 6.19 -5.21
N SER A 161 -14.19 7.44 -4.98
CA SER A 161 -14.46 7.95 -3.62
C SER A 161 -15.74 7.40 -2.97
N HIS A 162 -16.70 6.87 -3.73
CA HIS A 162 -17.98 6.39 -3.20
C HIS A 162 -17.85 5.11 -2.35
N VAL A 163 -18.60 5.07 -1.25
CA VAL A 163 -18.79 3.92 -0.35
C VAL A 163 -20.19 4.00 0.26
N ASP A 164 -20.85 2.86 0.46
CA ASP A 164 -22.05 2.78 1.30
C ASP A 164 -21.59 2.64 2.77
N PRO A 165 -21.80 3.66 3.63
CA PRO A 165 -21.36 3.60 5.02
C PRO A 165 -22.00 2.46 5.82
N LEU A 166 -23.22 2.03 5.45
CA LEU A 166 -23.94 0.96 6.15
C LEU A 166 -23.32 -0.43 5.91
N SER A 167 -22.52 -0.56 4.84
CA SER A 167 -21.83 -1.80 4.49
C SER A 167 -20.52 -2.00 5.25
N VAL A 168 -20.06 -0.99 6.00
CA VAL A 168 -18.80 -1.04 6.75
C VAL A 168 -19.09 -1.21 8.23
N ILE A 169 -18.41 -2.17 8.89
CA ILE A 169 -18.64 -2.53 10.29
C ILE A 169 -17.31 -2.43 11.06
N GLY A 170 -17.34 -1.84 12.26
CA GLY A 170 -16.25 -1.90 13.22
C GLY A 170 -15.08 -0.98 12.91
N ARG A 171 -15.32 0.09 12.13
CA ARG A 171 -14.31 1.10 11.73
C ARG A 171 -14.61 2.49 12.27
N GLU A 172 -15.62 2.60 13.14
CA GLU A 172 -16.10 3.87 13.69
C GLU A 172 -14.99 4.57 14.49
N ASN A 173 -14.26 3.84 15.34
CA ASN A 173 -13.19 4.42 16.15
C ASN A 173 -12.05 4.96 15.28
N ASP A 174 -11.53 4.15 14.34
CA ASP A 174 -10.47 4.56 13.41
C ASP A 174 -10.87 5.82 12.61
N LYS A 175 -12.13 5.84 12.15
CA LYS A 175 -12.69 6.99 11.42
C LYS A 175 -12.71 8.25 12.30
N GLU A 176 -13.16 8.15 13.54
CA GLU A 176 -13.21 9.28 14.47
C GLU A 176 -11.82 9.80 14.84
N GLU A 177 -10.82 8.93 14.98
CA GLU A 177 -9.43 9.33 15.21
C GLU A 177 -8.88 10.17 14.05
N ILE A 178 -9.07 9.71 12.81
CA ILE A 178 -8.64 10.45 11.63
C ILE A 178 -9.38 11.79 11.53
N ILE A 179 -10.69 11.82 11.77
CA ILE A 179 -11.47 13.05 11.72
C ILE A 179 -11.00 14.04 12.79
N LYS A 180 -10.70 13.57 14.00
CA LYS A 180 -10.14 14.41 15.06
C LYS A 180 -8.84 15.06 14.61
N VAL A 181 -7.94 14.32 13.98
CA VAL A 181 -6.68 14.85 13.41
C VAL A 181 -6.96 15.84 12.27
N LEU A 182 -7.93 15.56 11.40
CA LEU A 182 -8.31 16.47 10.31
C LEU A 182 -8.88 17.80 10.83
N MET A 183 -9.62 17.77 11.94
CA MET A 183 -10.20 18.96 12.59
C MET A 183 -9.18 19.77 13.40
N GLN A 184 -8.03 19.19 13.78
CA GLN A 184 -7.01 19.94 14.50
C GLN A 184 -6.43 21.09 13.65
N PRO A 185 -6.16 22.26 14.27
CA PRO A 185 -5.44 23.34 13.63
C PRO A 185 -4.08 22.85 13.10
N HIS A 186 -3.53 23.52 12.10
CA HIS A 186 -2.16 23.20 11.66
C HIS A 186 -1.20 23.33 12.85
N PRO A 187 -0.30 22.37 13.08
CA PRO A 187 0.74 22.51 14.09
C PRO A 187 1.51 23.80 13.79
N HIS A 188 1.51 24.74 14.73
CA HIS A 188 2.37 25.91 14.64
C HIS A 188 3.81 25.41 14.71
N GLY A 189 4.55 25.52 13.60
CA GLY A 189 6.00 25.39 13.62
C GLY A 189 6.57 26.58 14.38
N ASP A 190 7.37 26.31 15.40
CA ASP A 190 8.18 27.32 16.09
C ASP A 190 9.21 27.86 15.10
N GLY A 191 8.90 29.00 14.46
CA GLY A 191 9.84 29.75 13.64
C GLY A 191 9.54 29.73 12.14
N ASP A 192 9.31 30.94 11.62
CA ASP A 192 9.40 31.37 10.23
C ASP A 192 8.72 30.51 9.14
N GLY A 193 7.47 30.88 8.84
CA GLY A 193 7.02 31.01 7.44
C GLY A 193 6.59 29.78 6.65
N ASP A 194 6.84 28.54 7.08
CA ASP A 194 6.48 27.40 6.23
C ASP A 194 5.02 26.96 6.40
N LYS A 195 4.19 27.25 5.39
CA LYS A 195 2.81 26.74 5.25
C LYS A 195 2.83 25.25 4.89
N SER A 196 3.45 24.40 5.69
CA SER A 196 3.57 22.97 5.42
C SER A 196 2.19 22.32 5.36
N LEU A 197 1.87 21.66 4.23
CA LEU A 197 0.67 20.84 4.08
C LEU A 197 0.71 19.68 5.09
N CYS A 198 -0.38 19.47 5.82
CA CYS A 198 -0.50 18.34 6.73
C CYS A 198 -0.87 17.06 5.97
N VAL A 199 -0.02 16.04 6.07
CA VAL A 199 -0.17 14.74 5.41
C VAL A 199 -0.37 13.64 6.45
N ILE A 200 -1.44 12.87 6.29
CA ILE A 200 -1.89 11.82 7.19
C ILE A 200 -1.81 10.47 6.45
N PRO A 201 -0.79 9.64 6.72
CA PRO A 201 -0.69 8.32 6.12
C PRO A 201 -1.61 7.31 6.84
N ILE A 202 -2.32 6.49 6.06
CA ILE A 202 -3.03 5.29 6.51
C ILE A 202 -2.27 4.10 5.97
N VAL A 203 -1.62 3.34 6.87
CA VAL A 203 -0.68 2.27 6.52
C VAL A 203 -1.22 0.91 6.92
N GLY A 204 -0.89 -0.11 6.14
CA GLY A 204 -1.22 -1.49 6.48
C GLY A 204 -1.23 -2.41 5.28
N ILE A 205 -1.34 -3.70 5.55
CA ILE A 205 -1.29 -4.77 4.54
C ILE A 205 -2.43 -4.68 3.50
N GLY A 206 -2.26 -5.38 2.39
CA GLY A 206 -3.29 -5.54 1.37
C GLY A 206 -4.58 -6.12 1.95
N GLY A 207 -5.74 -5.69 1.45
CA GLY A 207 -7.05 -6.19 1.92
C GLY A 207 -7.49 -5.68 3.30
N LEU A 208 -6.67 -4.91 4.03
CA LEU A 208 -7.03 -4.40 5.36
C LEU A 208 -8.20 -3.38 5.34
N GLY A 209 -8.57 -2.84 4.18
CA GLY A 209 -9.66 -1.85 4.08
C GLY A 209 -9.23 -0.39 4.27
N LYS A 210 -7.94 -0.06 4.06
CA LYS A 210 -7.41 1.33 4.14
C LYS A 210 -8.17 2.29 3.24
N THR A 211 -8.34 1.92 1.98
CA THR A 211 -9.12 2.67 1.00
C THR A 211 -10.56 2.84 1.47
N THR A 212 -11.19 1.80 2.02
CA THR A 212 -12.54 1.87 2.60
C THR A 212 -12.62 2.88 3.75
N LEU A 213 -11.65 2.85 4.66
CA LEU A 213 -11.57 3.82 5.77
C LEU A 213 -11.38 5.25 5.26
N ALA A 214 -10.48 5.46 4.30
CA ALA A 214 -10.28 6.76 3.67
C ALA A 214 -11.56 7.27 2.98
N LYS A 215 -12.33 6.41 2.31
CA LYS A 215 -13.64 6.76 1.75
C LYS A 215 -14.66 7.14 2.83
N LEU A 216 -14.71 6.42 3.96
CA LEU A 216 -15.61 6.76 5.07
C LEU A 216 -15.31 8.13 5.67
N VAL A 217 -14.03 8.48 5.80
CA VAL A 217 -13.59 9.79 6.27
C VAL A 217 -13.92 10.85 5.22
N TYR A 218 -13.55 10.61 3.95
CA TYR A 218 -13.76 11.56 2.85
C TYR A 218 -15.23 11.93 2.66
N ASN A 219 -16.17 10.99 2.84
CA ASN A 219 -17.61 11.22 2.70
C ASN A 219 -18.31 11.60 4.02
N ASP A 220 -17.57 11.83 5.11
CA ASP A 220 -18.17 12.33 6.34
C ASP A 220 -18.64 13.78 6.18
N LYS A 221 -19.86 14.09 6.64
CA LYS A 221 -20.46 15.42 6.52
C LYS A 221 -19.61 16.52 7.13
N ARG A 222 -18.87 16.23 8.22
CA ARG A 222 -17.96 17.22 8.83
C ARG A 222 -16.85 17.64 7.88
N MET A 223 -16.47 16.80 6.92
CA MET A 223 -15.47 17.16 5.91
C MET A 223 -16.03 18.11 4.86
N ASP A 224 -17.34 18.03 4.56
CA ASP A 224 -18.01 18.98 3.67
C ASP A 224 -18.03 20.39 4.28
N ASP A 225 -18.22 20.49 5.60
CA ASP A 225 -18.21 21.76 6.31
C ASP A 225 -16.79 22.33 6.50
N LEU A 226 -15.79 21.45 6.62
CA LEU A 226 -14.42 21.84 6.97
C LEU A 226 -13.56 22.22 5.76
N PHE A 227 -13.83 21.62 4.60
CA PHE A 227 -13.04 21.77 3.37
C PHE A 227 -13.93 22.21 2.21
N GLN A 228 -13.59 23.36 1.61
CA GLN A 228 -14.30 23.92 0.46
C GLN A 228 -14.15 23.04 -0.78
N LEU A 229 -13.03 22.32 -0.86
CA LEU A 229 -12.68 21.48 -1.98
C LEU A 229 -12.26 20.10 -1.50
N LYS A 230 -12.84 19.05 -2.08
CA LYS A 230 -12.45 17.67 -1.81
C LYS A 230 -12.06 16.98 -3.11
N MET A 231 -10.93 16.30 -3.09
CA MET A 231 -10.36 15.65 -4.27
C MET A 231 -9.93 14.22 -3.94
N TRP A 232 -10.13 13.32 -4.88
CA TRP A 232 -9.71 11.92 -4.76
C TRP A 232 -8.96 11.49 -6.02
N THR A 233 -7.78 10.90 -5.84
CA THR A 233 -7.02 10.31 -6.93
C THR A 233 -6.39 9.00 -6.52
N CYS A 234 -6.59 7.98 -7.35
CA CYS A 234 -5.85 6.71 -7.27
C CYS A 234 -4.52 6.89 -8.00
N VAL A 235 -3.42 6.65 -7.31
CA VAL A 235 -2.06 6.78 -7.85
C VAL A 235 -1.64 5.45 -8.48
N SER A 236 -1.04 5.49 -9.67
CA SER A 236 -0.47 4.32 -10.36
C SER A 236 0.96 4.04 -9.88
N ASP A 237 1.46 2.83 -10.14
CA ASP A 237 2.79 2.39 -9.70
C ASP A 237 3.95 3.24 -10.23
N ASP A 238 3.79 3.84 -11.40
CA ASP A 238 4.81 4.66 -12.06
C ASP A 238 5.03 6.04 -11.39
N PHE A 239 4.13 6.45 -10.49
CA PHE A 239 4.11 7.77 -9.85
C PHE A 239 4.42 8.88 -10.87
N ASP A 240 3.65 8.89 -11.95
CA ASP A 240 3.73 9.95 -12.95
C ASP A 240 3.02 11.21 -12.42
N ILE A 241 3.83 12.23 -12.11
CA ILE A 241 3.35 13.51 -11.58
C ILE A 241 2.34 14.15 -12.54
N SER A 242 2.57 14.11 -13.85
CA SER A 242 1.67 14.70 -14.84
C SER A 242 0.30 14.03 -14.77
N GLN A 243 0.26 12.69 -14.71
CA GLN A 243 -0.99 11.94 -14.59
C GLN A 243 -1.71 12.20 -13.27
N ILE A 244 -0.97 12.30 -12.16
CA ILE A 244 -1.54 12.64 -10.85
C ILE A 244 -2.18 14.04 -10.91
N ILE A 245 -1.48 15.04 -11.45
CA ILE A 245 -2.01 16.40 -11.57
C ILE A 245 -3.24 16.44 -12.49
N ILE A 246 -3.24 15.73 -13.62
CA ILE A 246 -4.41 15.62 -14.51
C ILE A 246 -5.62 15.06 -13.74
N LYS A 247 -5.43 13.98 -12.97
CA LYS A 247 -6.50 13.39 -12.15
C LYS A 247 -7.02 14.37 -11.08
N ILE A 248 -6.12 15.12 -10.43
CA ILE A 248 -6.49 16.16 -9.47
C ILE A 248 -7.32 17.26 -10.16
N ILE A 249 -6.86 17.81 -11.28
CA ILE A 249 -7.55 18.85 -12.05
C ILE A 249 -8.97 18.40 -12.44
N ASN A 250 -9.11 17.15 -12.88
CA ASN A 250 -10.40 16.55 -13.23
C ASN A 250 -11.30 16.39 -12.01
N SER A 251 -10.75 15.97 -10.86
CA SER A 251 -11.49 15.87 -9.61
C SER A 251 -12.02 17.23 -9.13
N VAL A 252 -11.23 18.30 -9.25
CA VAL A 252 -11.68 19.66 -8.92
C VAL A 252 -12.85 20.07 -9.79
N SER A 253 -12.71 19.89 -11.10
CA SER A 253 -13.75 20.26 -12.05
C SER A 253 -15.06 19.52 -11.77
N ALA A 254 -15.01 18.23 -11.42
CA ALA A 254 -16.20 17.47 -11.03
C ALA A 254 -16.85 17.99 -9.74
N SER A 255 -16.05 18.38 -8.74
CA SER A 255 -16.54 18.89 -7.45
C SER A 255 -17.22 20.27 -7.54
N THR A 256 -16.86 21.10 -8.52
CA THR A 256 -17.45 22.43 -8.74
C THR A 256 -18.79 22.40 -9.48
N PHE A 257 -19.21 21.25 -10.02
CA PHE A 257 -20.53 21.10 -10.63
C PHE A 257 -21.57 20.71 -9.57
N THR A 258 -22.03 21.68 -8.79
CA THR A 258 -23.35 21.60 -8.12
C THR A 258 -24.33 22.60 -8.76
N PRO A 259 -25.61 22.22 -8.92
CA PRO A 259 -26.55 22.93 -9.79
C PRO A 259 -27.10 24.18 -9.10
N VAL A 260 -26.67 25.36 -9.53
CA VAL A 260 -27.36 26.61 -9.23
C VAL A 260 -27.93 27.14 -10.53
N SER A 261 -29.23 26.90 -10.73
CA SER A 261 -30.24 27.83 -11.25
C SER A 261 -29.84 28.87 -12.31
N ALA A 262 -28.91 28.57 -13.20
CA ALA A 262 -28.59 29.40 -14.35
C ALA A 262 -29.40 28.90 -15.56
N PRO A 263 -30.04 29.79 -16.33
CA PRO A 263 -30.78 29.40 -17.52
C PRO A 263 -29.87 28.65 -18.51
N PRO A 264 -30.41 27.71 -19.30
CA PRO A 264 -29.65 26.89 -20.24
C PRO A 264 -29.25 27.73 -21.44
N SER A 265 -28.25 28.58 -21.26
CA SER A 265 -27.61 29.33 -22.33
C SER A 265 -26.14 29.48 -21.98
N LEU A 266 -25.41 28.37 -22.06
CA LEU A 266 -24.01 28.23 -22.47
C LEU A 266 -23.73 26.73 -22.45
N ALA A 267 -23.43 26.18 -23.62
CA ALA A 267 -23.06 24.78 -23.82
C ALA A 267 -21.98 24.35 -22.81
N PRO A 268 -21.90 23.05 -22.45
CA PRO A 268 -20.78 22.56 -21.64
C PRO A 268 -19.49 22.97 -22.34
N GLY A 269 -18.76 23.90 -21.73
CA GLY A 269 -17.53 24.44 -22.30
C GLY A 269 -16.60 23.29 -22.66
N HIS A 270 -16.02 23.35 -23.86
CA HIS A 270 -15.05 22.39 -24.35
C HIS A 270 -14.13 21.93 -23.23
N GLN A 271 -14.24 20.65 -22.85
CA GLN A 271 -13.32 20.03 -21.92
C GLN A 271 -11.95 20.05 -22.61
N LYS A 272 -11.11 21.02 -22.19
CA LYS A 272 -9.77 21.21 -22.73
C LYS A 272 -9.04 19.88 -22.56
N ASN A 273 -8.53 19.29 -23.65
CA ASN A 273 -7.84 18.01 -23.59
C ASN A 273 -6.49 18.21 -22.87
N ILE A 274 -6.51 18.11 -21.54
CA ILE A 274 -5.35 18.33 -20.66
C ILE A 274 -4.39 17.14 -20.64
N ASN A 275 -4.75 16.01 -21.28
CA ASN A 275 -3.97 14.78 -21.24
C ASN A 275 -2.60 14.90 -21.92
N ASN A 276 -2.40 15.94 -22.74
CA ASN A 276 -1.18 16.17 -23.49
C ASN A 276 -0.45 17.45 -23.05
N PHE A 277 -0.77 17.95 -21.86
CA PHE A 277 -0.14 19.15 -21.31
C PHE A 277 1.20 18.80 -20.65
N ASP A 278 2.16 19.72 -20.79
CA ASP A 278 3.38 19.68 -19.97
C ASP A 278 3.10 20.13 -18.53
N ILE A 279 4.10 19.97 -17.65
CA ILE A 279 3.97 20.31 -16.22
C ILE A 279 3.63 21.78 -16.00
N GLU A 280 4.17 22.70 -16.81
CA GLU A 280 3.93 24.15 -16.68
C GLU A 280 2.48 24.51 -17.02
N GLN A 281 1.95 23.91 -18.09
CA GLN A 281 0.56 24.03 -18.50
C GLN A 281 -0.40 23.43 -17.47
N LEU A 282 -0.07 22.25 -16.93
CA LEU A 282 -0.82 21.61 -15.86
C LEU A 282 -0.84 22.47 -14.59
N GLN A 283 0.32 23.01 -14.20
CA GLN A 283 0.45 23.90 -13.06
C GLN A 283 -0.38 25.19 -13.25
N SER A 284 -0.32 25.79 -14.44
CA SER A 284 -1.11 26.98 -14.79
C SER A 284 -2.61 26.72 -14.75
N CYS A 285 -3.05 25.48 -14.99
CA CYS A 285 -4.45 25.08 -14.85
C CYS A 285 -4.85 24.78 -13.41
N LEU A 286 -3.96 24.17 -12.63
CA LEU A 286 -4.24 23.74 -11.25
C LEU A 286 -4.21 24.89 -10.25
N ARG A 287 -3.20 25.77 -10.32
CA ARG A 287 -2.98 26.82 -9.33
C ARG A 287 -4.22 27.71 -9.11
N PRO A 288 -4.89 28.24 -10.15
CA PRO A 288 -6.06 29.09 -9.95
C PRO A 288 -7.23 28.37 -9.27
N LYS A 289 -7.30 27.04 -9.37
CA LYS A 289 -8.33 26.21 -8.74
C LYS A 289 -8.07 25.94 -7.26
N LEU A 290 -6.80 25.93 -6.84
CA LEU A 290 -6.40 25.63 -5.46
C LEU A 290 -6.13 26.89 -4.63
N VAL A 291 -5.68 27.99 -5.24
CA VAL A 291 -5.32 29.22 -4.53
C VAL A 291 -6.48 29.73 -3.69
N GLY A 292 -6.22 29.93 -2.39
CA GLY A 292 -7.21 30.41 -1.43
C GLY A 292 -8.27 29.38 -1.03
N GLN A 293 -8.29 28.19 -1.63
CA GLN A 293 -9.20 27.11 -1.27
C GLN A 293 -8.59 26.25 -0.17
N LYS A 294 -9.37 25.99 0.89
CA LYS A 294 -9.02 24.99 1.89
C LYS A 294 -9.50 23.62 1.40
N PHE A 295 -8.56 22.73 1.10
CA PHE A 295 -8.86 21.47 0.44
C PHE A 295 -8.49 20.23 1.26
N LEU A 296 -9.21 19.13 1.00
CA LEU A 296 -8.84 17.77 1.39
C LEU A 296 -8.52 16.98 0.12
N LEU A 297 -7.29 16.45 0.04
CA LEU A 297 -6.86 15.58 -1.06
C LEU A 297 -6.63 14.16 -0.55
N VAL A 298 -7.21 13.17 -1.19
CA VAL A 298 -6.86 11.76 -0.95
C VAL A 298 -6.02 11.24 -2.11
N LEU A 299 -4.80 10.81 -1.79
CA LEU A 299 -3.93 10.06 -2.69
C LEU A 299 -3.98 8.58 -2.27
N ASP A 300 -4.73 7.78 -3.03
CA ASP A 300 -5.00 6.38 -2.70
C ASP A 300 -4.01 5.44 -3.41
N ASP A 301 -3.54 4.43 -2.67
CA ASP A 301 -2.64 3.35 -3.08
C ASP A 301 -1.26 3.81 -3.57
N ILE A 302 -0.53 4.60 -2.76
CA ILE A 302 0.84 5.04 -3.08
C ILE A 302 1.87 3.94 -2.74
N TRP A 303 2.76 3.67 -3.70
CA TRP A 303 3.88 2.73 -3.58
C TRP A 303 5.26 3.36 -3.71
N ASN A 304 5.36 4.54 -4.33
CA ASN A 304 6.62 5.17 -4.66
C ASN A 304 7.21 5.92 -3.45
N ASP A 305 8.46 5.62 -3.11
CA ASP A 305 9.24 6.24 -2.03
C ASP A 305 10.36 7.17 -2.55
N ASP A 306 10.22 7.68 -3.78
CA ASP A 306 11.07 8.73 -4.32
C ASP A 306 10.69 10.09 -3.70
N ARG A 307 11.54 10.53 -2.77
CA ARG A 307 11.38 11.79 -2.07
C ARG A 307 11.42 13.01 -2.99
N ALA A 308 12.19 12.97 -4.08
CA ALA A 308 12.28 14.10 -5.00
C ALA A 308 10.96 14.29 -5.74
N LYS A 309 10.38 13.20 -6.26
CA LYS A 309 9.06 13.23 -6.90
C LYS A 309 7.95 13.67 -5.94
N TRP A 310 8.01 13.23 -4.68
CA TRP A 310 7.06 13.67 -3.66
C TRP A 310 7.14 15.18 -3.40
N ILE A 311 8.36 15.71 -3.23
CA ILE A 311 8.57 17.16 -3.03
C ILE A 311 8.06 17.95 -4.24
N GLU A 312 8.38 17.50 -5.45
CA GLU A 312 7.90 18.12 -6.68
C GLU A 312 6.37 18.17 -6.73
N LEU A 313 5.68 17.06 -6.43
CA LEU A 313 4.22 17.03 -6.37
C LEU A 313 3.68 18.01 -5.31
N ILE A 314 4.28 18.03 -4.10
CA ILE A 314 3.87 18.93 -3.02
C ILE A 314 4.04 20.39 -3.44
N ASP A 315 5.15 20.77 -4.06
CA ASP A 315 5.41 22.15 -4.51
C ASP A 315 4.39 22.61 -5.56
N LEU A 316 3.88 21.70 -6.38
CA LEU A 316 2.81 22.00 -7.34
C LEU A 316 1.46 22.28 -6.65
N ILE A 317 1.17 21.65 -5.50
CA ILE A 317 -0.13 21.74 -4.80
C ILE A 317 -0.13 22.63 -3.55
N LYS A 318 1.03 23.04 -3.02
CA LYS A 318 1.23 23.89 -1.83
C LYS A 318 0.86 25.37 -2.05
N VAL A 319 -0.16 25.62 -2.85
CA VAL A 319 -0.72 26.96 -3.14
C VAL A 319 -2.09 27.18 -2.48
N GLY A 320 -2.64 26.15 -1.84
CA GLY A 320 -3.92 26.22 -1.13
C GLY A 320 -3.91 27.08 0.13
N ALA A 321 -5.09 27.27 0.71
CA ALA A 321 -5.22 27.96 1.99
C ALA A 321 -4.60 27.16 3.15
N THR A 322 -4.14 27.86 4.18
CA THR A 322 -3.74 27.23 5.45
C THR A 322 -4.90 26.38 5.98
N GLY A 323 -4.61 25.17 6.44
CA GLY A 323 -5.66 24.24 6.84
C GLY A 323 -5.92 23.13 5.83
N SER A 324 -5.38 23.19 4.61
CA SER A 324 -5.47 22.10 3.63
C SER A 324 -4.73 20.85 4.10
N LYS A 325 -5.32 19.68 3.85
CA LYS A 325 -4.79 18.40 4.33
C LYS A 325 -4.78 17.34 3.23
N ILE A 326 -3.86 16.39 3.36
CA ILE A 326 -3.69 15.27 2.45
C ILE A 326 -3.82 13.97 3.25
N ILE A 327 -4.64 13.03 2.76
CA ILE A 327 -4.65 11.65 3.24
C ILE A 327 -3.93 10.81 2.20
N VAL A 328 -2.98 10.00 2.65
CA VAL A 328 -2.28 9.03 1.81
C VAL A 328 -2.66 7.64 2.29
N THR A 329 -3.04 6.73 1.38
CA THR A 329 -3.11 5.31 1.73
C THR A 329 -1.92 4.59 1.12
N THR A 330 -1.25 3.75 1.91
CA THR A 330 -0.09 2.99 1.45
C THR A 330 0.05 1.67 2.21
N ARG A 331 0.85 0.76 1.67
CA ARG A 331 1.27 -0.47 2.34
C ARG A 331 2.68 -0.38 2.90
N SER A 332 3.43 0.65 2.52
CA SER A 332 4.84 0.81 2.86
C SER A 332 5.03 1.79 4.01
N ASN A 333 5.65 1.32 5.09
CA ASN A 333 6.10 2.18 6.18
C ASN A 333 7.16 3.20 5.72
N SER A 334 7.94 2.87 4.68
CA SER A 334 8.91 3.80 4.08
C SER A 334 8.19 5.00 3.44
N VAL A 335 7.18 4.73 2.61
CA VAL A 335 6.34 5.75 1.98
C VAL A 335 5.64 6.61 3.03
N ALA A 336 5.07 5.97 4.06
CA ALA A 336 4.40 6.67 5.16
C ALA A 336 5.35 7.58 5.93
N SER A 337 6.57 7.13 6.21
CA SER A 337 7.59 7.93 6.91
C SER A 337 8.12 9.06 6.05
N MET A 338 8.22 8.86 4.73
CA MET A 338 8.66 9.88 3.78
C MET A 338 7.61 10.99 3.59
N MET A 339 6.33 10.62 3.47
CA MET A 339 5.25 11.55 3.14
C MET A 339 4.56 12.13 4.38
N GLY A 340 4.49 11.35 5.46
CA GLY A 340 3.74 11.68 6.66
C GLY A 340 4.33 12.86 7.42
N THR A 341 3.45 13.74 7.89
CA THR A 341 3.81 14.86 8.78
C THR A 341 3.37 14.63 10.22
N ILE A 342 2.70 13.50 10.47
CA ILE A 342 2.21 13.05 11.75
C ILE A 342 2.77 11.64 11.98
N PRO A 343 3.21 11.30 13.21
CA PRO A 343 3.61 9.94 13.55
C PRO A 343 2.50 8.95 13.18
N SER A 344 2.87 7.85 12.51
CA SER A 344 1.96 6.77 12.10
C SER A 344 1.58 5.87 13.27
#